data_AF-A0A6L5B7A9-F1
#
_entry.id   AF-A0A6L5B7A9-F1
#
_cell.length_a   1.000
_cell.length_b   1.000
_cell.length_c   1.000
_cell.angle_alpha   90.00
_cell.angle_beta   90.00
_cell.angle_gamma   90.00
#
_symmetry.space_group_name_H-M   'P 1'
#
loop_
_entity.id
_entity.type
_entity.pdbx_description
1 polymer ?
#
loop_
_entity_poly.entity_id
_entity_poly.type
_entity_poly.pdbx_seq_one_letter_code
_entity_poly.pdbx_strand_id
1 'polypeptide(L)'
;MEFVFDIENSSSPYIQLLKVATLIPISHYLLGFSLIFVTFLYNFLEIHFFQDFFSGFRGQPVLLTFNSCSQLYQEVASKCQILHGRYLATPWLSSPHFQTVFLSFYGRAPSLRYKRELFITPDGGTIALDWAVNSDGMKVNGEVHTDDKEPVVVVVPGLTSDSDAAYVKHLAFKIVKRCWKVVVSNHRGLGGISITSDCFYNGGWTEDIRKVVEHIHQRYPEAPLFVVGTSLGANIVVKYLGEEGANIPISGAAAICSPYDLLIADRFLNRGVVQRFYDKVLTLGLKDFAQLHQPVLSRLADWDGIMKSRSVRDFDNYATRIVGKFETVDTFYRRCSSSSYVCNVVVPLLCINAVDDPVCTKESIPWDECRTNKNIILATTEHGGHLAFFEGMDAKSLWWVRAVDEFLGILQSSKLMQKRKEVEVSPQISPLESSIDQGPFLNVVEHGLITAVATELKTDAEEVQNENAVRSNQPEASATTTLGIEPAIIAEVVQNEYDVSSNQDEYTSPDIEMDVHMTEKPKSPDAIIEPLKSDTSSHSSAPVLIYLKQLSRHSRKSFWLLAYIALVTSFPLVGSALHFLFRRKLRNVQKR
;
A
#
# COMPACT_ATOMS: atom_id res chain seq x y z
N MET A 1 22.21 -4.56 78.81
CA MET A 1 21.69 -5.71 78.04
C MET A 1 21.46 -5.24 76.62
N GLU A 2 22.53 -5.17 75.85
CA GLU A 2 22.49 -4.70 74.45
C GLU A 2 22.14 -5.89 73.56
N PHE A 3 21.14 -5.74 72.69
CA PHE A 3 20.88 -6.71 71.63
C PHE A 3 21.85 -6.43 70.48
N VAL A 4 23.06 -6.97 70.57
CA VAL A 4 23.97 -7.09 69.44
C VAL A 4 23.33 -8.02 68.42
N PHE A 5 22.83 -7.46 67.33
CA PHE A 5 22.38 -8.22 66.18
C PHE A 5 23.60 -8.53 65.30
N ASP A 6 24.21 -9.69 65.52
CA ASP A 6 25.17 -10.26 64.58
C ASP A 6 24.45 -10.57 63.26
N ILE A 7 24.76 -9.77 62.23
CA ILE A 7 24.32 -9.99 60.84
C ILE A 7 25.56 -10.12 59.94
N GLU A 8 26.55 -10.87 60.41
CA GLU A 8 27.59 -11.41 59.54
C GLU A 8 27.14 -12.74 58.89
N ASN A 9 27.70 -13.07 57.73
CA ASN A 9 27.56 -14.36 57.05
C ASN A 9 26.14 -14.82 56.61
N SER A 10 25.24 -13.88 56.29
CA SER A 10 24.18 -14.13 55.29
C SER A 10 23.98 -12.93 54.35
N SER A 11 25.07 -12.50 53.71
CA SER A 11 25.03 -11.42 52.71
C SER A 11 24.46 -11.91 51.37
N SER A 12 23.14 -12.11 51.34
CA SER A 12 22.35 -12.55 50.18
C SER A 12 22.85 -11.91 48.88
N PRO A 13 23.10 -12.70 47.80
CA PRO A 13 23.68 -12.18 46.56
C PRO A 13 22.82 -11.09 45.91
N TYR A 14 21.51 -11.11 46.15
CA TYR A 14 20.58 -10.07 45.71
C TYR A 14 20.83 -8.72 46.41
N ILE A 15 21.22 -8.72 47.69
CA ILE A 15 21.59 -7.50 48.45
C ILE A 15 22.92 -6.96 47.95
N GLN A 16 23.89 -7.83 47.64
CA GLN A 16 25.16 -7.42 47.03
C GLN A 16 24.94 -6.80 45.64
N LEU A 17 24.13 -7.45 44.79
CA LEU A 17 23.74 -6.94 43.47
C LEU A 17 22.99 -5.59 43.56
N LEU A 18 22.08 -5.42 44.52
CA LEU A 18 21.36 -4.16 44.73
C LEU A 18 22.31 -3.04 45.17
N LYS A 19 23.27 -3.31 46.06
CA LYS A 19 24.31 -2.34 46.43
C LYS A 19 25.16 -1.94 45.23
N VAL A 20 25.60 -2.89 44.41
CA VAL A 20 26.35 -2.63 43.18
C VAL A 20 25.54 -1.79 42.19
N ALA A 21 24.24 -2.04 42.05
CA ALA A 21 23.35 -1.22 41.24
C ALA A 21 23.26 0.23 41.75
N THR A 22 23.11 0.44 43.08
CA THR A 22 23.08 1.81 43.65
C THR A 22 24.39 2.59 43.52
N LEU A 23 25.51 1.94 43.17
CA LEU A 23 26.78 2.61 42.89
C LEU A 23 26.91 3.09 41.43
N ILE A 24 26.02 2.66 40.52
CA ILE A 24 26.02 3.11 39.12
C ILE A 24 25.38 4.51 39.05
N PRO A 25 26.04 5.52 38.45
CA PRO A 25 25.49 6.88 38.36
C PRO A 25 24.14 6.91 37.63
N ILE A 26 23.20 7.72 38.13
CA ILE A 26 21.83 7.84 37.58
C ILE A 26 21.84 8.20 36.08
N SER A 27 22.85 8.95 35.61
CA SER A 27 23.06 9.25 34.19
C SER A 27 23.16 8.01 33.29
N HIS A 28 23.75 6.91 33.78
CA HIS A 28 23.89 5.67 33.03
C HIS A 28 22.57 4.91 32.95
N TYR A 29 21.76 4.95 34.01
CA TYR A 29 20.38 4.43 33.99
C TYR A 29 19.48 5.23 33.05
N LEU A 30 19.59 6.56 33.03
CA LEU A 30 18.86 7.42 32.11
C LEU A 30 19.28 7.19 30.65
N LEU A 31 20.59 7.03 30.39
CA LEU A 31 21.10 6.69 29.06
C LEU A 31 20.63 5.30 28.60
N GLY A 32 20.72 4.28 29.46
CA GLY A 32 20.25 2.93 29.17
C GLY A 32 18.74 2.88 28.92
N PHE A 33 17.94 3.56 29.75
CA PHE A 33 16.50 3.72 29.53
C PHE A 33 16.19 4.46 28.22
N SER A 34 16.92 5.54 27.92
CA SER A 34 16.76 6.30 26.68
C SER A 34 17.05 5.43 25.44
N LEU A 35 18.14 4.67 25.45
CA LEU A 35 18.48 3.73 24.37
C LEU A 35 17.39 2.65 24.20
N ILE A 36 16.93 2.04 25.29
CA ILE A 36 15.84 1.05 25.27
C ILE A 36 14.54 1.67 24.74
N PHE A 37 14.21 2.90 25.16
CA PHE A 37 13.01 3.62 24.74
C PHE A 37 13.06 4.04 23.27
N VAL A 38 14.21 4.51 22.77
CA VAL A 38 14.41 4.83 21.35
C VAL A 38 14.34 3.56 20.49
N THR A 39 14.98 2.46 20.91
CA THR A 39 14.85 1.17 20.22
C THR A 39 13.41 0.66 20.23
N PHE A 40 12.70 0.77 21.36
CA PHE A 40 11.27 0.45 21.43
C PHE A 40 10.46 1.31 20.46
N LEU A 41 10.66 2.63 20.45
CA LEU A 41 9.92 3.57 19.60
C LEU A 41 10.20 3.33 18.10
N TYR A 42 11.44 3.01 17.74
CA TYR A 42 11.84 2.65 16.38
C TYR A 42 11.09 1.42 15.86
N ASN A 43 10.98 0.36 16.68
CA ASN A 43 10.25 -0.85 16.32
C ASN A 43 8.72 -0.67 16.41
N PHE A 44 8.22 0.07 17.41
CA PHE A 44 6.79 0.29 17.63
C PHE A 44 6.15 1.23 16.60
N LEU A 45 6.93 2.14 16.01
CA LEU A 45 6.49 2.99 14.90
C LEU A 45 6.90 2.42 13.54
N GLU A 46 7.41 1.19 13.49
CA GLU A 46 7.81 0.49 12.25
C GLU A 46 8.73 1.36 11.37
N ILE A 47 9.73 2.00 12.00
CA ILE A 47 10.67 2.91 11.34
C ILE A 47 11.69 2.08 10.54
N HIS A 48 11.92 2.45 9.29
CA HIS A 48 12.85 1.77 8.38
C HIS A 48 14.05 2.64 7.92
N PHE A 49 14.22 3.85 8.48
CA PHE A 49 15.29 4.79 8.12
C PHE A 49 16.70 4.15 8.04
N PHE A 50 17.09 3.33 9.00
CA PHE A 50 18.43 2.72 9.00
C PHE A 50 18.55 1.58 7.98
N GLN A 51 17.46 0.85 7.69
CA GLN A 51 17.41 -0.14 6.60
C GLN A 51 17.60 0.56 5.24
N ASP A 52 16.90 1.67 5.01
CA ASP A 52 17.09 2.49 3.81
C ASP A 52 18.50 3.08 3.73
N PHE A 53 19.01 3.65 4.83
CA PHE A 53 20.36 4.23 4.90
C PHE A 53 21.45 3.19 4.57
N PHE A 54 21.43 2.00 5.19
CA PHE A 54 22.40 0.94 4.90
C PHE A 54 22.19 0.29 3.53
N SER A 55 21.00 0.39 2.91
CA SER A 55 20.79 0.04 1.49
C SER A 55 21.41 1.07 0.53
N GLY A 56 21.82 2.25 1.02
CA GLY A 56 22.23 3.39 0.21
C GLY A 56 21.06 4.14 -0.44
N PHE A 57 19.90 4.18 0.22
CA PHE A 57 18.64 4.77 -0.26
C PHE A 57 18.26 4.31 -1.67
N ARG A 58 18.44 3.02 -1.99
CA ARG A 58 18.16 2.47 -3.32
C ARG A 58 16.67 2.21 -3.59
N GLY A 59 15.85 2.23 -2.54
CA GLY A 59 14.45 1.77 -2.59
C GLY A 59 14.34 0.27 -2.81
N GLN A 60 13.12 -0.26 -2.76
CA GLN A 60 12.82 -1.67 -2.95
C GLN A 60 12.13 -1.93 -4.28
N PRO A 61 12.40 -3.06 -4.95
CA PRO A 61 11.75 -3.40 -6.21
C PRO A 61 10.24 -3.59 -6.00
N VAL A 62 9.45 -3.16 -6.99
CA VAL A 62 8.02 -3.42 -7.03
C VAL A 62 7.81 -4.89 -7.40
N LEU A 63 7.06 -5.64 -6.59
CA LEU A 63 6.75 -7.04 -6.84
C LEU A 63 5.46 -7.16 -7.65
N LEU A 64 5.55 -7.75 -8.85
CA LEU A 64 4.40 -8.01 -9.73
C LEU A 64 3.93 -9.47 -9.61
N THR A 65 2.64 -9.65 -9.36
CA THR A 65 1.92 -10.94 -9.46
C THR A 65 0.85 -10.84 -10.54
N PHE A 66 0.91 -11.75 -11.51
CA PHE A 66 0.07 -11.78 -12.70
C PHE A 66 0.09 -13.20 -13.32
N ASN A 67 -0.86 -13.50 -14.20
CA ASN A 67 -0.85 -14.74 -14.98
C ASN A 67 0.26 -14.70 -16.06
N SER A 68 1.09 -15.72 -16.18
CA SER A 68 2.20 -15.76 -17.17
C SER A 68 1.74 -15.63 -18.63
N CYS A 69 0.51 -16.04 -18.93
CA CYS A 69 -0.15 -15.90 -20.24
C CYS A 69 -1.03 -14.64 -20.34
N SER A 70 -0.83 -13.64 -19.47
CA SER A 70 -1.54 -12.36 -19.51
C SER A 70 -1.11 -11.52 -20.71
N GLN A 71 -2.04 -11.27 -21.64
CA GLN A 71 -1.81 -10.27 -22.71
C GLN A 71 -1.71 -8.85 -22.14
N LEU A 72 -2.35 -8.56 -20.99
CA LEU A 72 -2.23 -7.29 -20.30
C LEU A 72 -0.80 -7.05 -19.78
N TYR A 73 -0.14 -8.09 -19.26
CA TYR A 73 1.27 -7.97 -18.91
C TYR A 73 2.11 -7.69 -20.15
N GLN A 74 1.96 -8.49 -21.21
CA GLN A 74 2.80 -8.39 -22.41
C GLN A 74 2.63 -7.09 -23.20
N GLU A 75 1.41 -6.58 -23.36
CA GLU A 75 1.13 -5.37 -24.16
C GLU A 75 1.05 -4.08 -23.34
N VAL A 76 1.00 -4.12 -21.99
CA VAL A 76 0.91 -2.91 -21.14
C VAL A 76 1.93 -2.93 -20.00
N ALA A 77 1.81 -3.86 -19.04
CA ALA A 77 2.57 -3.75 -17.80
C ALA A 77 4.09 -3.89 -18.01
N SER A 78 4.52 -4.74 -18.95
CA SER A 78 5.91 -4.90 -19.40
C SER A 78 6.56 -3.60 -19.88
N LYS A 79 5.76 -2.64 -20.34
CA LYS A 79 6.19 -1.33 -20.84
C LYS A 79 6.12 -0.23 -19.78
N CYS A 80 5.49 -0.51 -18.63
CA CYS A 80 5.43 0.41 -17.48
C CYS A 80 6.78 0.40 -16.74
N GLN A 81 7.56 1.47 -16.88
CA GLN A 81 8.88 1.61 -16.25
C GLN A 81 8.76 1.76 -14.73
N ILE A 82 7.67 2.37 -14.25
CA ILE A 82 7.44 2.62 -12.82
C ILE A 82 7.09 1.31 -12.10
N LEU A 83 6.31 0.43 -12.74
CA LEU A 83 5.96 -0.90 -12.22
C LEU A 83 7.13 -1.90 -12.21
N HIS A 84 8.16 -1.67 -13.03
CA HIS A 84 9.42 -2.44 -13.01
C HIS A 84 10.55 -1.73 -12.26
N GLY A 85 10.27 -0.55 -11.68
CA GLY A 85 11.23 0.27 -10.96
C GLY A 85 11.40 -0.12 -9.49
N ARG A 86 12.00 0.80 -8.73
CA ARG A 86 12.07 0.74 -7.27
C ARG A 86 11.23 1.86 -6.67
N TYR A 87 10.52 1.55 -5.60
CA TYR A 87 9.90 2.56 -4.73
C TYR A 87 10.81 2.83 -3.53
N LEU A 88 11.01 4.10 -3.21
CA LEU A 88 11.69 4.56 -2.00
C LEU A 88 10.76 5.56 -1.29
N ALA A 89 10.46 5.30 -0.03
CA ALA A 89 9.75 6.27 0.80
C ALA A 89 10.57 7.53 1.00
N THR A 90 9.93 8.70 1.02
CA THR A 90 10.55 9.95 1.49
C THR A 90 11.31 9.69 2.81
N PRO A 91 12.63 9.91 2.91
CA PRO A 91 13.42 9.41 4.05
C PRO A 91 12.97 9.90 5.44
N TRP A 92 12.40 11.11 5.55
CA TRP A 92 11.84 11.64 6.80
C TRP A 92 10.39 11.18 7.08
N LEU A 93 9.81 10.38 6.19
CA LEU A 93 8.55 9.63 6.34
C LEU A 93 8.81 8.11 6.27
N SER A 94 9.97 7.64 6.75
CA SER A 94 10.37 6.22 6.75
C SER A 94 9.67 5.38 7.84
N SER A 95 8.33 5.41 7.81
CA SER A 95 7.40 4.60 8.60
C SER A 95 6.03 4.63 7.92
N PRO A 96 5.27 3.51 7.85
CA PRO A 96 3.91 3.49 7.32
C PRO A 96 2.98 4.46 8.06
N HIS A 97 3.20 4.64 9.37
CA HIS A 97 2.41 5.57 10.17
C HIS A 97 2.75 7.02 9.87
N PHE A 98 4.03 7.37 9.71
CA PHE A 98 4.43 8.73 9.32
C PHE A 98 3.91 9.08 7.93
N GLN A 99 4.00 8.18 6.95
CA GLN A 99 3.42 8.37 5.62
C GLN A 99 1.90 8.61 5.69
N THR A 100 1.17 7.73 6.37
CA THR A 100 -0.31 7.80 6.45
C THR A 100 -0.77 9.07 7.18
N VAL A 101 -0.15 9.41 8.31
CA VAL A 101 -0.46 10.62 9.09
C VAL A 101 -0.12 11.89 8.30
N PHE A 102 1.00 11.91 7.58
CA PHE A 102 1.37 13.04 6.73
C PHE A 102 0.39 13.24 5.57
N LEU A 103 -0.14 12.16 4.99
CA LEU A 103 -1.21 12.24 3.98
C LEU A 103 -2.48 12.90 4.54
N SER A 104 -2.92 12.48 5.74
CA SER A 104 -4.15 12.98 6.36
C SER A 104 -4.11 14.45 6.76
N PHE A 105 -2.98 14.95 7.27
CA PHE A 105 -2.89 16.32 7.80
C PHE A 105 -2.27 17.34 6.84
N TYR A 106 -1.42 16.91 5.90
CA TYR A 106 -0.71 17.82 5.01
C TYR A 106 -0.92 17.45 3.54
N GLY A 107 -0.58 16.20 3.16
CA GLY A 107 -0.77 15.63 1.83
C GLY A 107 -0.01 16.28 0.66
N ARG A 108 0.40 17.54 0.79
CA ARG A 108 0.97 18.42 -0.26
C ARG A 108 0.17 18.36 -1.57
N ALA A 109 -1.16 18.34 -1.43
CA ALA A 109 -2.10 18.26 -2.54
C ALA A 109 -1.89 19.43 -3.53
N PRO A 110 -1.94 19.20 -4.85
CA PRO A 110 -1.92 20.26 -5.83
C PRO A 110 -3.22 21.08 -5.76
N SER A 111 -3.13 22.35 -6.17
CA SER A 111 -4.32 23.17 -6.37
C SER A 111 -5.10 22.64 -7.56
N LEU A 112 -6.36 22.27 -7.34
CA LEU A 112 -7.28 21.78 -8.36
C LEU A 112 -8.67 22.31 -8.03
N ARG A 113 -9.42 22.70 -9.06
CA ARG A 113 -10.81 23.15 -8.96
C ARG A 113 -11.72 22.11 -9.57
N TYR A 114 -12.93 21.98 -9.03
CA TYR A 114 -13.96 21.12 -9.58
C TYR A 114 -15.18 21.93 -10.03
N LYS A 115 -15.88 21.44 -11.05
CA LYS A 115 -17.25 21.83 -11.41
C LYS A 115 -18.17 20.68 -10.99
N ARG A 116 -19.05 20.94 -10.02
CA ARG A 116 -20.01 19.97 -9.56
C ARG A 116 -21.15 19.76 -10.55
N GLU A 117 -21.54 18.50 -10.70
CA GLU A 117 -22.78 18.03 -11.28
C GLU A 117 -23.51 17.20 -10.22
N LEU A 118 -24.83 17.37 -10.11
CA LEU A 118 -25.65 16.60 -9.16
C LEU A 118 -26.35 15.50 -9.96
N PHE A 119 -25.83 14.27 -9.84
CA PHE A 119 -26.42 13.10 -10.46
C PHE A 119 -27.52 12.54 -9.55
N ILE A 120 -28.72 12.35 -10.10
CA ILE A 120 -29.87 11.79 -9.38
C ILE A 120 -29.99 10.31 -9.74
N THR A 121 -29.93 9.43 -8.74
CA THR A 121 -30.04 7.99 -8.93
C THR A 121 -31.52 7.57 -9.07
N PRO A 122 -31.83 6.41 -9.68
CA PRO A 122 -33.22 5.98 -9.91
C PRO A 122 -34.09 5.83 -8.64
N ASP A 123 -33.46 5.67 -7.47
CA ASP A 123 -34.10 5.61 -6.16
C ASP A 123 -34.26 6.99 -5.48
N GLY A 124 -34.10 8.09 -6.24
CA GLY A 124 -34.23 9.47 -5.76
C GLY A 124 -33.02 10.00 -4.98
N GLY A 125 -31.96 9.20 -4.84
CA GLY A 125 -30.71 9.59 -4.21
C GLY A 125 -29.93 10.62 -5.03
N THR A 126 -28.90 11.20 -4.43
CA THR A 126 -28.07 12.22 -5.07
C THR A 126 -26.60 11.95 -4.83
N ILE A 127 -25.83 12.01 -5.91
CA ILE A 127 -24.38 11.81 -5.98
C ILE A 127 -23.76 13.11 -6.48
N ALA A 128 -22.74 13.60 -5.79
CA ALA A 128 -21.96 14.73 -6.25
C ALA A 128 -20.86 14.23 -7.21
N LEU A 129 -21.00 14.54 -8.49
CA LEU A 129 -19.99 14.29 -9.52
C LEU A 129 -19.13 15.55 -9.68
N ASP A 130 -17.89 15.50 -9.18
CA ASP A 130 -16.97 16.63 -9.21
C ASP A 130 -16.00 16.51 -10.38
N TRP A 131 -16.33 17.17 -11.49
CA TRP A 131 -15.50 17.22 -12.69
C TRP A 131 -14.30 18.14 -12.50
N ALA A 132 -13.09 17.62 -12.68
CA ALA A 132 -11.87 18.42 -12.53
C ALA A 132 -11.75 19.46 -13.65
N VAL A 133 -11.43 20.71 -13.27
CA VAL A 133 -11.30 21.84 -14.19
C VAL A 133 -9.85 22.30 -14.22
N ASN A 134 -9.23 22.29 -15.40
CA ASN A 134 -7.90 22.86 -15.57
C ASN A 134 -7.93 24.35 -15.15
N SER A 135 -7.09 24.68 -14.17
CA SER A 135 -7.08 25.99 -13.52
C SER A 135 -5.93 26.88 -14.04
N ASP A 136 -4.98 26.31 -14.78
CA ASP A 136 -3.93 27.07 -15.45
C ASP A 136 -4.49 27.72 -16.72
N GLY A 137 -4.09 28.97 -16.98
CA GLY A 137 -4.52 29.78 -18.13
C GLY A 137 -4.01 29.32 -19.50
N MET A 138 -3.78 28.02 -19.69
CA MET A 138 -3.55 27.42 -21.00
C MET A 138 -4.84 27.51 -21.83
N LYS A 139 -5.00 28.64 -22.51
CA LYS A 139 -5.83 28.71 -23.70
C LYS A 139 -5.30 27.69 -24.71
N VAL A 140 -5.97 26.55 -24.82
CA VAL A 140 -6.08 25.89 -26.12
C VAL A 140 -6.75 26.93 -27.03
N ASN A 141 -6.04 27.37 -28.07
CA ASN A 141 -6.48 28.49 -28.88
C ASN A 141 -7.58 28.02 -29.85
N GLY A 142 -8.80 28.52 -29.65
CA GLY A 142 -9.95 28.19 -30.50
C GLY A 142 -10.86 27.13 -29.87
N GLU A 143 -11.95 27.63 -29.28
CA GLU A 143 -13.14 26.87 -28.84
C GLU A 143 -12.91 25.74 -27.82
N VAL A 144 -13.99 25.38 -27.10
CA VAL A 144 -13.97 24.14 -26.30
C VAL A 144 -14.38 23.01 -27.22
N HIS A 145 -13.45 22.58 -28.08
CA HIS A 145 -13.56 21.31 -28.79
C HIS A 145 -13.48 20.18 -27.75
N THR A 146 -14.63 19.85 -27.13
CA THR A 146 -14.81 18.56 -26.47
C THR A 146 -14.80 17.49 -27.56
N ASP A 147 -13.63 16.92 -27.82
CA ASP A 147 -13.57 15.66 -28.55
C ASP A 147 -14.27 14.61 -27.68
N ASP A 148 -15.33 14.01 -28.20
CA ASP A 148 -16.06 12.94 -27.53
C ASP A 148 -15.24 11.64 -27.45
N LYS A 149 -14.02 11.62 -28.02
CA LYS A 149 -13.00 10.56 -27.87
C LYS A 149 -11.97 10.81 -26.78
N GLU A 150 -11.90 12.02 -26.21
CA GLU A 150 -10.99 12.31 -25.09
C GLU A 150 -11.37 11.43 -23.88
N PRO A 151 -10.45 10.60 -23.33
CA PRO A 151 -10.74 9.66 -22.27
C PRO A 151 -11.30 10.30 -20.99
N VAL A 152 -12.12 9.53 -20.28
CA VAL A 152 -12.70 9.91 -18.98
C VAL A 152 -12.20 8.98 -17.89
N VAL A 153 -11.76 9.54 -16.76
CA VAL A 153 -11.39 8.78 -15.55
C VAL A 153 -12.37 9.09 -14.42
N VAL A 154 -13.12 8.07 -13.99
CA VAL A 154 -13.98 8.13 -12.80
C VAL A 154 -13.15 7.74 -11.58
N VAL A 155 -13.08 8.61 -10.58
CA VAL A 155 -12.40 8.32 -9.31
C VAL A 155 -13.43 8.00 -8.23
N VAL A 156 -13.25 6.88 -7.53
CA VAL A 156 -14.10 6.43 -6.42
C VAL A 156 -13.31 6.53 -5.11
N PRO A 157 -13.58 7.53 -4.25
CA PRO A 157 -12.83 7.77 -3.01
C PRO A 157 -12.92 6.65 -1.97
N GLY A 158 -12.04 6.71 -0.99
CA GLY A 158 -12.07 5.85 0.21
C GLY A 158 -13.23 6.13 1.16
N LEU A 159 -13.24 5.42 2.29
CA LEU A 159 -14.25 5.58 3.34
C LEU A 159 -14.27 7.03 3.87
N THR A 160 -15.47 7.62 4.00
CA THR A 160 -15.68 8.99 4.51
C THR A 160 -14.81 10.06 3.83
N SER A 161 -14.52 9.86 2.54
CA SER A 161 -13.62 10.70 1.75
C SER A 161 -14.30 11.17 0.45
N ASP A 162 -13.85 12.31 -0.06
CA ASP A 162 -14.42 12.99 -1.23
C ASP A 162 -13.34 13.61 -2.14
N SER A 163 -13.77 14.39 -3.13
CA SER A 163 -12.94 15.12 -4.08
C SER A 163 -11.91 16.06 -3.46
N ASP A 164 -12.11 16.52 -2.22
CA ASP A 164 -11.20 17.45 -1.56
C ASP A 164 -9.97 16.76 -0.95
N ALA A 165 -9.99 15.43 -0.82
CA ALA A 165 -8.90 14.64 -0.25
C ALA A 165 -7.59 14.71 -1.06
N ALA A 166 -6.46 14.77 -0.36
CA ALA A 166 -5.15 15.02 -0.97
C ALA A 166 -4.74 14.01 -2.04
N TYR A 167 -4.98 12.72 -1.79
CA TYR A 167 -4.64 11.64 -2.72
C TYR A 167 -5.51 11.66 -3.98
N VAL A 168 -6.79 12.06 -3.86
CA VAL A 168 -7.69 12.27 -5.01
C VAL A 168 -7.21 13.44 -5.86
N LYS A 169 -6.86 14.57 -5.24
CA LYS A 169 -6.31 15.75 -5.93
C LYS A 169 -5.00 15.46 -6.65
N HIS A 170 -4.08 14.68 -6.05
CA HIS A 170 -2.85 14.24 -6.73
C HIS A 170 -3.14 13.47 -8.01
N LEU A 171 -4.03 12.47 -7.94
CA LEU A 171 -4.44 11.68 -9.12
C LEU A 171 -5.14 12.56 -10.17
N ALA A 172 -6.16 13.32 -9.77
CA ALA A 172 -6.96 14.12 -10.68
C ALA A 172 -6.14 15.22 -11.39
N PHE A 173 -5.25 15.91 -10.66
CA PHE A 173 -4.33 16.89 -11.25
C PHE A 173 -3.34 16.25 -12.22
N LYS A 174 -2.84 15.05 -11.90
CA LYS A 174 -1.90 14.32 -12.75
C LYS A 174 -2.56 13.85 -14.06
N ILE A 175 -3.80 13.35 -13.99
CA ILE A 175 -4.57 12.93 -15.17
C ILE A 175 -5.06 14.14 -16.00
N VAL A 176 -5.51 15.23 -15.38
CA VAL A 176 -5.84 16.49 -16.10
C VAL A 176 -4.63 17.02 -16.89
N LYS A 177 -3.40 16.83 -16.36
CA LYS A 177 -2.16 17.15 -17.10
C LYS A 177 -1.83 16.20 -18.26
N ARG A 178 -2.59 15.12 -18.47
CA ARG A 178 -2.59 14.35 -19.74
C ARG A 178 -3.56 14.90 -20.80
N CYS A 179 -4.32 15.95 -20.49
CA CYS A 179 -5.49 16.38 -21.26
C CYS A 179 -6.52 15.24 -21.38
N TRP A 180 -6.88 14.65 -20.24
CA TRP A 180 -7.97 13.67 -20.08
C TRP A 180 -9.00 14.22 -19.08
N LYS A 181 -10.28 13.91 -19.29
CA LYS A 181 -11.39 14.28 -18.39
C LYS A 181 -11.29 13.49 -17.09
N VAL A 182 -11.50 14.13 -15.94
CA VAL A 182 -11.59 13.45 -14.63
C VAL A 182 -12.87 13.86 -13.92
N VAL A 183 -13.55 12.88 -13.31
CA VAL A 183 -14.69 13.12 -12.44
C VAL A 183 -14.57 12.30 -11.16
N VAL A 184 -14.68 12.95 -10.01
CA VAL A 184 -14.75 12.25 -8.73
C VAL A 184 -16.21 11.91 -8.45
N SER A 185 -16.52 10.63 -8.35
CA SER A 185 -17.82 10.14 -7.92
C SER A 185 -17.83 10.04 -6.40
N ASN A 186 -18.23 11.13 -5.73
CA ASN A 186 -18.35 11.13 -4.27
C ASN A 186 -19.47 10.19 -3.83
N HIS A 187 -19.27 9.47 -2.73
CA HIS A 187 -20.33 8.62 -2.17
C HIS A 187 -21.53 9.44 -1.67
N ARG A 188 -22.71 8.82 -1.59
CA ARG A 188 -23.94 9.46 -1.08
C ARG A 188 -23.69 10.11 0.29
N GLY A 189 -23.97 11.40 0.41
CA GLY A 189 -23.76 12.18 1.62
C GLY A 189 -22.33 12.73 1.83
N LEU A 190 -21.44 12.60 0.85
CA LEU A 190 -20.08 13.17 0.89
C LEU A 190 -19.91 14.29 -0.15
N GLY A 191 -18.75 14.97 -0.13
CA GLY A 191 -18.52 16.17 -0.93
C GLY A 191 -19.33 17.39 -0.49
N GLY A 192 -20.04 17.34 0.64
CA GLY A 192 -20.88 18.44 1.14
C GLY A 192 -22.28 18.50 0.53
N ILE A 193 -22.86 17.37 0.12
CA ILE A 193 -24.31 17.23 -0.11
C ILE A 193 -24.95 16.35 0.97
N SER A 194 -26.23 16.62 1.29
CA SER A 194 -27.02 15.79 2.20
C SER A 194 -27.48 14.49 1.54
N ILE A 195 -27.75 13.46 2.34
CA ILE A 195 -28.41 12.23 1.85
C ILE A 195 -29.89 12.52 1.57
N THR A 196 -30.34 12.17 0.36
CA THR A 196 -31.68 12.44 -0.19
C THR A 196 -32.54 11.17 -0.35
N SER A 197 -31.97 10.00 -0.08
CA SER A 197 -32.58 8.66 -0.23
C SER A 197 -32.44 7.81 1.02
N ASP A 198 -33.26 6.78 1.16
CA ASP A 198 -33.10 5.77 2.23
C ASP A 198 -31.93 4.79 1.98
N CYS A 199 -31.32 4.82 0.79
CA CYS A 199 -30.12 4.05 0.44
C CYS A 199 -28.82 4.81 0.76
N PHE A 200 -27.84 4.08 1.28
CA PHE A 200 -26.53 4.57 1.74
C PHE A 200 -25.40 3.79 1.06
N TYR A 201 -24.28 4.45 0.80
CA TYR A 201 -23.06 3.76 0.36
C TYR A 201 -22.53 2.83 1.47
N ASN A 202 -21.89 1.74 1.06
CA ASN A 202 -21.16 0.82 1.93
C ASN A 202 -20.10 0.09 1.10
N GLY A 203 -19.26 -0.72 1.76
CA GLY A 203 -18.10 -1.38 1.13
C GLY A 203 -18.38 -2.27 -0.09
N GLY A 204 -19.63 -2.69 -0.33
CA GLY A 204 -20.02 -3.46 -1.52
C GLY A 204 -21.20 -2.88 -2.29
N TRP A 205 -21.54 -1.60 -2.10
CA TRP A 205 -22.63 -0.92 -2.80
C TRP A 205 -22.21 -0.53 -4.22
N THR A 206 -22.50 -1.40 -5.18
CA THR A 206 -22.03 -1.27 -6.58
C THR A 206 -23.02 -0.57 -7.50
N GLU A 207 -24.28 -0.36 -7.08
CA GLU A 207 -25.29 0.35 -7.90
C GLU A 207 -24.91 1.79 -8.22
N ASP A 208 -24.30 2.51 -7.28
CA ASP A 208 -23.94 3.92 -7.48
C ASP A 208 -22.88 4.08 -8.56
N ILE A 209 -21.82 3.28 -8.52
CA ILE A 209 -20.78 3.31 -9.56
C ILE A 209 -21.31 2.77 -10.90
N ARG A 210 -22.18 1.74 -10.89
CA ARG A 210 -22.86 1.24 -12.10
C ARG A 210 -23.65 2.35 -12.80
N LYS A 211 -24.49 3.07 -12.07
CA LYS A 211 -25.33 4.15 -12.64
C LYS A 211 -24.55 5.39 -13.04
N VAL A 212 -23.47 5.72 -12.32
CA VAL A 212 -22.55 6.80 -12.72
C VAL A 212 -21.77 6.43 -13.99
N VAL A 213 -21.32 5.18 -14.14
CA VAL A 213 -20.64 4.67 -15.34
C VAL A 213 -21.58 4.64 -16.55
N GLU A 214 -22.83 4.17 -16.38
CA GLU A 214 -23.87 4.26 -17.41
C GLU A 214 -24.10 5.70 -17.90
N HIS A 215 -24.30 6.65 -16.97
CA HIS A 215 -24.53 8.07 -17.27
C HIS A 215 -23.35 8.72 -18.02
N ILE A 216 -22.12 8.44 -17.58
CA ILE A 216 -20.91 8.99 -18.22
C ILE A 216 -20.69 8.38 -19.60
N HIS A 217 -20.91 7.08 -19.77
CA HIS A 217 -20.76 6.41 -21.07
C HIS A 217 -21.84 6.87 -22.08
N GLN A 218 -23.10 7.02 -21.65
CA GLN A 218 -24.17 7.58 -22.49
C GLN A 218 -23.87 9.00 -22.96
N ARG A 219 -23.14 9.78 -22.15
CA ARG A 219 -22.74 11.16 -22.46
C ARG A 219 -21.47 11.26 -23.32
N TYR A 220 -20.58 10.28 -23.24
CA TYR A 220 -19.33 10.23 -24.00
C TYR A 220 -19.12 8.82 -24.60
N PRO A 221 -19.94 8.40 -25.58
CA PRO A 221 -19.99 7.01 -26.04
C PRO A 221 -18.74 6.55 -26.80
N GLU A 222 -18.02 7.45 -27.46
CA GLU A 222 -16.75 7.12 -28.12
C GLU A 222 -15.52 7.20 -27.18
N ALA A 223 -15.67 7.78 -25.98
CA ALA A 223 -14.58 8.00 -25.04
C ALA A 223 -14.17 6.70 -24.32
N PRO A 224 -12.85 6.40 -24.27
CA PRO A 224 -12.33 5.38 -23.36
C PRO A 224 -12.62 5.75 -21.90
N LEU A 225 -13.35 4.89 -21.20
CA LEU A 225 -13.78 5.12 -19.83
C LEU A 225 -12.96 4.27 -18.86
N PHE A 226 -12.22 4.92 -17.97
CA PHE A 226 -11.39 4.28 -16.95
C PHE A 226 -11.93 4.55 -15.55
N VAL A 227 -11.73 3.63 -14.60
CA VAL A 227 -12.18 3.79 -13.21
C VAL A 227 -11.04 3.53 -12.22
N VAL A 228 -10.80 4.45 -11.30
CA VAL A 228 -9.78 4.33 -10.24
C VAL A 228 -10.45 4.35 -8.87
N GLY A 229 -10.44 3.22 -8.18
CA GLY A 229 -10.91 3.11 -6.81
C GLY A 229 -9.77 3.16 -5.80
N THR A 230 -10.01 3.79 -4.65
CA THR A 230 -9.04 3.92 -3.55
C THR A 230 -9.61 3.41 -2.23
N SER A 231 -8.86 2.63 -1.44
CA SER A 231 -9.29 2.08 -0.15
C SER A 231 -10.66 1.36 -0.26
N LEU A 232 -11.68 1.76 0.50
CA LEU A 232 -13.03 1.23 0.37
C LEU A 232 -13.61 1.36 -1.06
N GLY A 233 -13.31 2.46 -1.75
CA GLY A 233 -13.67 2.66 -3.15
C GLY A 233 -12.98 1.68 -4.10
N ALA A 234 -11.76 1.23 -3.77
CA ALA A 234 -11.07 0.17 -4.52
C ALA A 234 -11.82 -1.17 -4.39
N ASN A 235 -12.33 -1.49 -3.19
CA ASN A 235 -13.13 -2.69 -2.98
C ASN A 235 -14.46 -2.62 -3.74
N ILE A 236 -15.17 -1.48 -3.70
CA ILE A 236 -16.40 -1.27 -4.47
C ILE A 236 -16.14 -1.45 -5.97
N VAL A 237 -15.06 -0.87 -6.50
CA VAL A 237 -14.67 -0.99 -7.92
C VAL A 237 -14.36 -2.45 -8.28
N VAL A 238 -13.47 -3.15 -7.54
CA VAL A 238 -13.11 -4.55 -7.87
C VAL A 238 -14.34 -5.48 -7.80
N LYS A 239 -15.23 -5.28 -6.83
CA LYS A 239 -16.51 -6.02 -6.76
C LYS A 239 -17.38 -5.74 -8.00
N TYR A 240 -17.59 -4.47 -8.35
CA TYR A 240 -18.37 -4.06 -9.52
C TYR A 240 -17.83 -4.68 -10.82
N LEU A 241 -16.52 -4.61 -11.05
CA LEU A 241 -15.87 -5.19 -12.25
C LEU A 241 -16.07 -6.72 -12.37
N GLY A 242 -16.18 -7.42 -11.24
CA GLY A 242 -16.44 -8.88 -11.20
C GLY A 242 -17.93 -9.26 -11.05
N GLU A 243 -18.83 -8.30 -10.92
CA GLU A 243 -20.29 -8.49 -11.01
C GLU A 243 -20.80 -8.34 -12.45
N GLU A 244 -20.29 -7.36 -13.21
CA GLU A 244 -20.74 -7.13 -14.60
C GLU A 244 -20.12 -8.09 -15.63
N GLY A 245 -18.87 -8.51 -15.39
CA GLY A 245 -18.09 -9.27 -16.37
C GLY A 245 -17.98 -8.55 -17.72
N ALA A 246 -18.40 -9.22 -18.80
CA ALA A 246 -18.16 -8.81 -20.19
C ALA A 246 -18.94 -7.55 -20.63
N ASN A 247 -20.08 -7.26 -20.03
CA ASN A 247 -21.01 -6.23 -20.53
C ASN A 247 -20.66 -4.80 -20.06
N ILE A 248 -19.53 -4.62 -19.37
CA ILE A 248 -19.17 -3.38 -18.68
C ILE A 248 -18.50 -2.37 -19.63
N PRO A 249 -18.96 -1.10 -19.73
CA PRO A 249 -18.39 -0.12 -20.64
C PRO A 249 -17.11 0.55 -20.08
N ILE A 250 -16.21 -0.25 -19.52
CA ILE A 250 -14.96 0.22 -18.89
C ILE A 250 -13.75 -0.34 -19.65
N SER A 251 -12.99 0.56 -20.24
CA SER A 251 -11.72 0.31 -20.95
C SER A 251 -10.65 -0.28 -20.05
N GLY A 252 -10.59 0.12 -18.78
CA GLY A 252 -9.72 -0.46 -17.76
C GLY A 252 -9.84 0.24 -16.41
N ALA A 253 -9.14 -0.26 -15.40
CA ALA A 253 -9.27 0.23 -14.04
C ALA A 253 -7.98 0.15 -13.22
N ALA A 254 -7.99 0.83 -12.08
CA ALA A 254 -6.99 0.64 -11.02
C ALA A 254 -7.65 0.59 -9.63
N ALA A 255 -7.08 -0.22 -8.74
CA ALA A 255 -7.56 -0.45 -7.38
C ALA A 255 -6.40 -0.27 -6.38
N ILE A 256 -6.46 0.78 -5.57
CA ILE A 256 -5.34 1.25 -4.76
C ILE A 256 -5.63 1.06 -3.27
N CYS A 257 -4.75 0.32 -2.57
CA CYS A 257 -4.86 -0.04 -1.15
C CYS A 257 -6.22 -0.67 -0.82
N SER A 258 -6.70 -1.58 -1.67
CA SER A 258 -7.98 -2.25 -1.45
C SER A 258 -7.90 -3.14 -0.20
N PRO A 259 -8.93 -3.14 0.67
CA PRO A 259 -9.02 -4.12 1.76
C PRO A 259 -9.30 -5.54 1.25
N TYR A 260 -9.89 -5.71 0.05
CA TYR A 260 -10.31 -6.96 -0.60
C TYR A 260 -11.24 -7.89 0.20
N ASP A 261 -10.81 -8.38 1.37
CA ASP A 261 -11.64 -9.09 2.32
C ASP A 261 -11.91 -8.24 3.57
N LEU A 262 -13.17 -7.82 3.72
CA LEU A 262 -13.59 -6.92 4.79
C LEU A 262 -13.58 -7.59 6.17
N LEU A 263 -13.75 -8.93 6.23
CA LEU A 263 -13.73 -9.69 7.48
C LEU A 263 -12.29 -9.92 7.97
N ILE A 264 -11.32 -10.06 7.06
CA ILE A 264 -9.89 -10.07 7.40
C ILE A 264 -9.44 -8.66 7.82
N ALA A 265 -9.90 -7.61 7.13
CA ALA A 265 -9.60 -6.22 7.49
C ALA A 265 -10.11 -5.86 8.91
N ASP A 266 -11.36 -6.19 9.25
CA ASP A 266 -11.92 -6.05 10.61
C ASP A 266 -11.07 -6.77 11.68
N ARG A 267 -10.69 -8.03 11.42
CA ARG A 267 -9.83 -8.81 12.33
C ARG A 267 -8.43 -8.22 12.48
N PHE A 268 -7.89 -7.59 11.43
CA PHE A 268 -6.61 -6.90 11.46
C PHE A 268 -6.68 -5.59 12.26
N LEU A 269 -7.70 -4.76 12.00
CA LEU A 269 -8.00 -3.54 12.76
C LEU A 269 -8.15 -3.84 14.26
N ASN A 270 -8.77 -4.96 14.62
CA ASN A 270 -8.91 -5.41 16.01
C ASN A 270 -7.64 -6.06 16.62
N ARG A 271 -6.58 -6.33 15.86
CA ARG A 271 -5.44 -7.17 16.28
C ARG A 271 -4.54 -6.54 17.34
N GLY A 272 -4.11 -5.29 17.13
CA GLY A 272 -3.05 -4.65 17.92
C GLY A 272 -3.43 -3.27 18.46
N VAL A 273 -2.56 -2.68 19.30
CA VAL A 273 -2.81 -1.35 19.90
C VAL A 273 -2.79 -0.26 18.83
N VAL A 274 -1.89 -0.36 17.85
CA VAL A 274 -1.79 0.58 16.72
C VAL A 274 -2.98 0.42 15.78
N GLN A 275 -3.32 -0.81 15.40
CA GLN A 275 -4.46 -1.11 14.52
C GLN A 275 -5.79 -0.63 15.14
N ARG A 276 -5.98 -0.80 16.47
CA ARG A 276 -7.14 -0.25 17.19
C ARG A 276 -7.16 1.28 17.30
N PHE A 277 -6.03 1.95 17.12
CA PHE A 277 -6.00 3.41 16.98
C PHE A 277 -6.54 3.81 15.60
N TYR A 278 -6.14 3.13 14.52
CA TYR A 278 -6.72 3.34 13.19
C TYR A 278 -8.22 3.04 13.15
N ASP A 279 -8.65 1.88 13.67
CA ASP A 279 -10.06 1.50 13.84
C ASP A 279 -10.87 2.62 14.51
N LYS A 280 -10.38 3.14 15.64
CA LYS A 280 -11.02 4.25 16.37
C LYS A 280 -11.07 5.54 15.55
N VAL A 281 -10.05 5.87 14.77
CA VAL A 281 -10.05 7.07 13.90
C VAL A 281 -11.07 6.93 12.76
N LEU A 282 -11.14 5.75 12.12
CA LEU A 282 -12.16 5.44 11.11
C LEU A 282 -13.58 5.47 11.71
N THR A 283 -13.73 4.95 12.94
CA THR A 283 -15.00 5.00 13.70
C THR A 283 -15.44 6.44 13.99
N LEU A 284 -14.50 7.36 14.28
CA LEU A 284 -14.83 8.77 14.49
C LEU A 284 -15.33 9.40 13.19
N GLY A 285 -14.62 9.22 12.06
CA GLY A 285 -15.08 9.71 10.75
C GLY A 285 -16.47 9.19 10.36
N LEU A 286 -16.74 7.90 10.61
CA LEU A 286 -18.06 7.28 10.41
C LEU A 286 -19.15 7.93 11.28
N LYS A 287 -18.84 8.26 12.55
CA LYS A 287 -19.79 8.89 13.48
C LYS A 287 -19.99 10.37 13.19
N ASP A 288 -19.01 11.06 12.64
CA ASP A 288 -19.13 12.46 12.22
C ASP A 288 -19.95 12.54 10.91
N PHE A 289 -19.74 11.62 9.98
CA PHE A 289 -20.64 11.39 8.84
C PHE A 289 -22.07 11.07 9.29
N ALA A 290 -22.24 10.23 10.32
CA ALA A 290 -23.57 9.91 10.84
C ALA A 290 -24.26 11.09 11.52
N GLN A 291 -23.51 11.98 12.18
CA GLN A 291 -24.02 13.24 12.73
C GLN A 291 -24.47 14.20 11.63
N LEU A 292 -23.71 14.32 10.53
CA LEU A 292 -24.08 15.14 9.38
C LEU A 292 -25.44 14.75 8.77
N HIS A 293 -25.75 13.44 8.75
CA HIS A 293 -27.01 12.90 8.19
C HIS A 293 -27.96 12.35 9.28
N GLN A 294 -27.87 12.85 10.51
CA GLN A 294 -28.64 12.37 11.66
C GLN A 294 -30.16 12.26 11.40
N PRO A 295 -30.85 13.23 10.74
CA PRO A 295 -32.30 13.13 10.49
C PRO A 295 -32.72 11.93 9.61
N VAL A 296 -31.80 11.40 8.80
CA VAL A 296 -32.04 10.22 7.97
C VAL A 296 -31.63 8.96 8.72
N LEU A 297 -30.44 8.95 9.33
CA LEU A 297 -29.93 7.78 10.05
C LEU A 297 -30.72 7.42 11.30
N SER A 298 -31.19 8.39 12.10
CA SER A 298 -31.98 8.09 13.29
C SER A 298 -33.41 7.58 13.00
N ARG A 299 -33.79 7.49 11.71
CA ARG A 299 -35.02 6.83 11.25
C ARG A 299 -34.77 5.41 10.71
N LEU A 300 -33.54 5.13 10.25
CA LEU A 300 -33.21 3.90 9.50
C LEU A 300 -32.22 2.96 10.22
N ALA A 301 -31.62 3.42 11.32
CA ALA A 301 -30.55 2.73 12.03
C ALA A 301 -30.66 2.91 13.55
N ASP A 302 -29.89 2.12 14.32
CA ASP A 302 -29.77 2.30 15.77
C ASP A 302 -28.88 3.51 16.08
N TRP A 303 -29.49 4.68 16.15
CA TRP A 303 -28.81 5.95 16.48
C TRP A 303 -28.02 5.90 17.79
N ASP A 304 -28.60 5.24 18.79
CA ASP A 304 -28.03 5.14 20.13
C ASP A 304 -26.81 4.20 20.13
N GLY A 305 -26.85 3.13 19.35
CA GLY A 305 -25.72 2.25 19.06
C GLY A 305 -24.61 2.93 18.25
N ILE A 306 -24.96 3.66 17.17
CA ILE A 306 -24.01 4.47 16.38
C ILE A 306 -23.23 5.42 17.28
N MET A 307 -23.91 6.20 18.13
CA MET A 307 -23.25 7.17 19.00
C MET A 307 -22.42 6.52 20.11
N LYS A 308 -22.69 5.26 20.48
CA LYS A 308 -21.90 4.47 21.44
C LYS A 308 -20.75 3.66 20.81
N SER A 309 -20.74 3.51 19.47
CA SER A 309 -19.76 2.72 18.70
C SER A 309 -18.31 3.13 18.99
N ARG A 310 -17.41 2.13 19.04
CA ARG A 310 -15.98 2.28 19.41
C ARG A 310 -15.02 1.72 18.36
N SER A 311 -15.52 0.81 17.52
CA SER A 311 -14.89 0.21 16.35
C SER A 311 -15.75 0.41 15.10
N VAL A 312 -15.15 0.25 13.91
CA VAL A 312 -15.88 0.24 12.63
C VAL A 312 -16.93 -0.88 12.63
N ARG A 313 -16.60 -2.02 13.23
CA ARG A 313 -17.51 -3.17 13.38
C ARG A 313 -18.74 -2.86 14.25
N ASP A 314 -18.59 -2.05 15.31
CA ASP A 314 -19.75 -1.56 16.08
C ASP A 314 -20.64 -0.69 15.18
N PHE A 315 -20.03 0.26 14.45
CA PHE A 315 -20.78 1.16 13.56
C PHE A 315 -21.53 0.35 12.49
N ASP A 316 -20.88 -0.62 11.86
CA ASP A 316 -21.51 -1.50 10.89
C ASP A 316 -22.63 -2.35 11.50
N ASN A 317 -22.52 -2.77 12.77
CA ASN A 317 -23.57 -3.49 13.46
C ASN A 317 -24.85 -2.66 13.70
N TYR A 318 -24.69 -1.36 13.98
CA TYR A 318 -25.77 -0.44 14.35
C TYR A 318 -26.31 0.40 13.18
N ALA A 319 -25.49 0.63 12.14
CA ALA A 319 -25.86 1.34 10.91
C ALA A 319 -25.88 0.39 9.70
N THR A 320 -24.70 0.08 9.14
CA THR A 320 -24.54 -0.48 7.78
C THR A 320 -25.29 -1.78 7.57
N ARG A 321 -25.27 -2.68 8.57
CA ARG A 321 -26.03 -3.94 8.59
C ARG A 321 -27.54 -3.70 8.52
N ILE A 322 -28.05 -2.74 9.29
CA ILE A 322 -29.50 -2.47 9.40
C ILE A 322 -30.00 -1.81 8.12
N VAL A 323 -29.34 -0.74 7.67
CA VAL A 323 -29.68 0.01 6.45
C VAL A 323 -29.53 -0.88 5.21
N GLY A 324 -28.44 -1.64 5.12
CA GLY A 324 -28.20 -2.63 4.06
C GLY A 324 -29.00 -3.93 4.17
N LYS A 325 -29.85 -4.08 5.21
CA LYS A 325 -30.72 -5.24 5.45
C LYS A 325 -29.97 -6.59 5.52
N PHE A 326 -28.73 -6.57 6.02
CA PHE A 326 -27.93 -7.75 6.26
C PHE A 326 -28.31 -8.42 7.60
N GLU A 327 -28.24 -9.74 7.63
CA GLU A 327 -28.61 -10.57 8.78
C GLU A 327 -27.59 -10.38 9.92
N THR A 328 -26.31 -10.37 9.58
CA THR A 328 -25.19 -10.15 10.51
C THR A 328 -24.10 -9.28 9.87
N VAL A 329 -23.22 -8.69 10.68
CA VAL A 329 -22.04 -7.94 10.18
C VAL A 329 -21.09 -8.87 9.41
N ASP A 330 -20.95 -10.12 9.84
CA ASP A 330 -20.17 -11.12 9.11
C ASP A 330 -20.79 -11.46 7.74
N THR A 331 -22.12 -11.41 7.60
CA THR A 331 -22.77 -11.58 6.29
C THR A 331 -22.58 -10.36 5.41
N PHE A 332 -22.66 -9.15 5.97
CA PHE A 332 -22.29 -7.91 5.28
C PHE A 332 -20.85 -7.98 4.76
N TYR A 333 -19.86 -8.21 5.62
CA TYR A 333 -18.46 -8.31 5.20
C TYR A 333 -18.25 -9.39 4.13
N ARG A 334 -18.78 -10.61 4.30
CA ARG A 334 -18.63 -11.68 3.28
C ARG A 334 -19.28 -11.35 1.92
N ARG A 335 -20.46 -10.73 1.90
CA ARG A 335 -21.16 -10.33 0.66
C ARG A 335 -20.53 -9.08 0.00
N CYS A 336 -19.77 -8.29 0.75
CA CYS A 336 -19.17 -7.05 0.27
C CYS A 336 -17.65 -7.13 0.04
N SER A 337 -16.95 -8.18 0.51
CA SER A 337 -15.57 -8.49 0.13
C SER A 337 -15.44 -8.62 -1.40
N SER A 338 -14.53 -7.86 -2.01
CA SER A 338 -14.24 -7.93 -3.45
C SER A 338 -13.33 -9.10 -3.83
N SER A 339 -12.63 -9.72 -2.87
CA SER A 339 -11.81 -10.94 -3.07
C SER A 339 -12.55 -12.03 -3.84
N SER A 340 -13.79 -12.33 -3.44
CA SER A 340 -14.70 -13.31 -4.07
C SER A 340 -15.00 -13.07 -5.55
N TYR A 341 -14.75 -11.86 -6.06
CA TYR A 341 -15.10 -11.41 -7.41
C TYR A 341 -13.88 -11.26 -8.33
N VAL A 342 -12.65 -11.38 -7.81
CA VAL A 342 -11.39 -11.16 -8.54
C VAL A 342 -11.22 -12.09 -9.75
N CYS A 343 -11.69 -13.33 -9.67
CA CYS A 343 -11.67 -14.27 -10.79
C CYS A 343 -12.59 -13.87 -11.96
N ASN A 344 -13.62 -13.06 -11.70
CA ASN A 344 -14.63 -12.67 -12.70
C ASN A 344 -14.27 -11.38 -13.46
N VAL A 345 -13.24 -10.65 -13.02
CA VAL A 345 -12.83 -9.38 -13.65
C VAL A 345 -12.27 -9.65 -15.05
N VAL A 346 -12.98 -9.20 -16.09
CA VAL A 346 -12.54 -9.35 -17.48
C VAL A 346 -11.84 -8.12 -18.05
N VAL A 347 -11.99 -6.95 -17.41
CA VAL A 347 -11.34 -5.72 -17.86
C VAL A 347 -9.89 -5.62 -17.36
N PRO A 348 -9.00 -4.93 -18.09
CA PRO A 348 -7.68 -4.58 -17.61
C PRO A 348 -7.69 -3.87 -16.24
N LEU A 349 -7.08 -4.47 -15.22
CA LEU A 349 -7.07 -3.96 -13.85
C LEU A 349 -5.65 -3.96 -13.26
N LEU A 350 -5.20 -2.79 -12.78
CA LEU A 350 -3.99 -2.64 -11.96
C LEU A 350 -4.33 -2.53 -10.47
N CYS A 351 -3.95 -3.53 -9.69
CA CYS A 351 -4.05 -3.54 -8.24
C CYS A 351 -2.73 -3.04 -7.61
N ILE A 352 -2.79 -2.13 -6.63
CA ILE A 352 -1.60 -1.61 -5.92
C ILE A 352 -1.84 -1.62 -4.40
N ASN A 353 -1.08 -2.42 -3.65
CA ASN A 353 -1.10 -2.43 -2.17
C ASN A 353 0.33 -2.40 -1.58
N ALA A 354 0.51 -1.72 -0.45
CA ALA A 354 1.75 -1.80 0.33
C ALA A 354 1.69 -2.99 1.30
N VAL A 355 2.83 -3.62 1.56
CA VAL A 355 2.97 -4.75 2.50
C VAL A 355 2.92 -4.26 3.96
N ASP A 356 3.27 -2.99 4.20
CA ASP A 356 3.24 -2.30 5.50
C ASP A 356 1.97 -1.43 5.72
N ASP A 357 0.93 -1.58 4.90
CA ASP A 357 -0.31 -0.80 5.03
C ASP A 357 -0.97 -1.04 6.42
N PRO A 358 -1.08 0.01 7.27
CA PRO A 358 -1.56 -0.13 8.65
C PRO A 358 -3.09 -0.24 8.76
N VAL A 359 -3.82 -0.22 7.64
CA VAL A 359 -5.28 -0.36 7.55
C VAL A 359 -5.67 -1.59 6.72
N CYS A 360 -5.03 -1.80 5.56
CA CYS A 360 -5.37 -2.87 4.60
C CYS A 360 -4.25 -3.92 4.50
N THR A 361 -4.25 -4.87 5.45
CA THR A 361 -3.24 -5.93 5.57
C THR A 361 -2.99 -6.72 4.28
N LYS A 362 -1.73 -7.10 4.06
CA LYS A 362 -1.30 -8.07 3.03
C LYS A 362 -2.00 -9.44 3.08
N GLU A 363 -2.64 -9.75 4.21
CA GLU A 363 -3.30 -11.03 4.48
C GLU A 363 -4.69 -11.15 3.85
N SER A 364 -5.29 -10.03 3.43
CA SER A 364 -6.56 -10.02 2.68
C SER A 364 -6.38 -9.91 1.18
N ILE A 365 -5.14 -9.69 0.70
CA ILE A 365 -4.83 -9.61 -0.73
C ILE A 365 -5.07 -10.99 -1.38
N PRO A 366 -5.89 -11.07 -2.45
CA PRO A 366 -6.22 -12.33 -3.13
C PRO A 366 -5.11 -12.69 -4.15
N TRP A 367 -3.99 -13.19 -3.62
CA TRP A 367 -2.74 -13.39 -4.37
C TRP A 367 -2.87 -14.39 -5.52
N ASP A 368 -3.59 -15.49 -5.32
CA ASP A 368 -3.66 -16.58 -6.29
C ASP A 368 -4.79 -16.40 -7.30
N GLU A 369 -5.86 -15.70 -6.93
CA GLU A 369 -6.88 -15.18 -7.83
C GLU A 369 -6.26 -14.14 -8.79
N CYS A 370 -5.46 -13.20 -8.27
CA CYS A 370 -4.68 -12.26 -9.09
C CYS A 370 -3.65 -12.97 -9.99
N ARG A 371 -3.03 -14.07 -9.52
CA ARG A 371 -2.11 -14.90 -10.32
C ARG A 371 -2.83 -15.70 -11.41
N THR A 372 -4.08 -16.07 -11.17
CA THR A 372 -4.90 -16.88 -12.08
C THR A 372 -5.53 -16.02 -13.17
N ASN A 373 -6.05 -14.83 -12.82
CA ASN A 373 -6.72 -13.95 -13.78
C ASN A 373 -5.72 -13.31 -14.77
N LYS A 374 -6.01 -13.39 -16.07
CA LYS A 374 -5.18 -12.83 -17.15
C LYS A 374 -5.32 -11.32 -17.31
N ASN A 375 -6.36 -10.72 -16.74
CA ASN A 375 -6.70 -9.31 -16.88
C ASN A 375 -6.28 -8.46 -15.66
N ILE A 376 -5.61 -9.06 -14.67
CA ILE A 376 -5.17 -8.39 -13.44
C ILE A 376 -3.65 -8.37 -13.37
N ILE A 377 -3.10 -7.22 -12.98
CA ILE A 377 -1.72 -7.06 -12.53
C ILE A 377 -1.76 -6.60 -11.08
N LEU A 378 -1.25 -7.39 -10.15
CA LEU A 378 -1.08 -7.03 -8.75
C LEU A 378 0.36 -6.55 -8.53
N ALA A 379 0.53 -5.25 -8.33
CA ALA A 379 1.78 -4.64 -7.92
C ALA A 379 1.80 -4.43 -6.40
N THR A 380 2.89 -4.80 -5.74
CA THR A 380 3.07 -4.59 -4.30
C THR A 380 4.45 -4.05 -3.96
N THR A 381 4.51 -3.21 -2.92
CA THR A 381 5.74 -2.60 -2.42
C THR A 381 5.97 -3.01 -0.96
N GLU A 382 7.22 -3.14 -0.54
CA GLU A 382 7.55 -3.41 0.89
C GLU A 382 7.00 -2.29 1.79
N HIS A 383 7.13 -1.04 1.33
CA HIS A 383 6.68 0.16 2.02
C HIS A 383 5.65 0.97 1.23
N GLY A 384 4.83 1.74 1.93
CA GLY A 384 3.95 2.77 1.36
C GLY A 384 2.94 3.37 2.33
N GLY A 385 2.58 2.67 3.41
CA GLY A 385 1.46 3.05 4.27
C GLY A 385 0.12 3.05 3.52
N HIS A 386 -0.95 3.58 4.14
CA HIS A 386 -2.26 3.60 3.51
C HIS A 386 -2.41 4.80 2.56
N LEU A 387 -2.59 4.52 1.26
CA LEU A 387 -2.73 5.49 0.15
C LEU A 387 -1.60 6.53 -0.05
N ALA A 388 -0.56 6.52 0.78
CA ALA A 388 0.44 7.59 0.83
C ALA A 388 1.55 7.41 -0.23
N PHE A 389 2.44 6.42 -0.08
CA PHE A 389 3.52 6.13 -1.03
C PHE A 389 4.34 7.38 -1.43
N PHE A 390 4.65 8.25 -0.48
CA PHE A 390 5.42 9.47 -0.74
C PHE A 390 6.83 9.13 -1.20
N GLU A 391 7.30 9.85 -2.22
CA GLU A 391 8.64 9.68 -2.80
C GLU A 391 9.38 11.01 -2.89
N GLY A 392 10.71 10.93 -2.98
CA GLY A 392 11.58 12.12 -3.03
C GLY A 392 11.67 12.89 -1.71
N MET A 393 12.55 13.88 -1.64
CA MET A 393 12.81 14.64 -0.40
C MET A 393 11.71 15.64 -0.04
N ASP A 394 10.84 16.02 -0.97
CA ASP A 394 9.82 17.05 -0.75
C ASP A 394 8.39 16.53 -0.57
N ALA A 395 8.18 15.21 -0.66
CA ALA A 395 6.87 14.56 -0.47
C ALA A 395 5.72 15.22 -1.26
N LYS A 396 5.98 15.69 -2.50
CA LYS A 396 4.96 16.25 -3.40
C LYS A 396 4.46 15.26 -4.46
N SER A 397 5.01 14.06 -4.52
CA SER A 397 4.58 12.99 -5.44
C SER A 397 4.19 11.75 -4.64
N LEU A 398 3.14 11.07 -5.08
CA LEU A 398 2.74 9.75 -4.62
C LEU A 398 3.14 8.76 -5.73
N TRP A 399 3.97 7.76 -5.42
CA TRP A 399 4.50 6.84 -6.43
C TRP A 399 3.38 6.13 -7.21
N TRP A 400 2.32 5.69 -6.52
CA TRP A 400 1.20 4.97 -7.15
C TRP A 400 0.44 5.84 -8.15
N VAL A 401 0.36 7.17 -7.94
CA VAL A 401 -0.30 8.10 -8.88
C VAL A 401 0.45 8.14 -10.21
N ARG A 402 1.80 8.10 -10.17
CA ARG A 402 2.60 8.01 -11.40
C ARG A 402 2.46 6.63 -12.06
N ALA A 403 2.39 5.55 -11.28
CA ALA A 403 2.21 4.19 -11.80
C ALA A 403 0.85 4.01 -12.51
N VAL A 404 -0.24 4.55 -11.95
CA VAL A 404 -1.58 4.53 -12.56
C VAL A 404 -1.62 5.39 -13.84
N ASP A 405 -1.02 6.58 -13.82
CA ASP A 405 -0.92 7.45 -14.99
C ASP A 405 -0.17 6.80 -16.16
N GLU A 406 0.94 6.11 -15.88
CA GLU A 406 1.69 5.34 -16.86
C GLU A 406 0.88 4.15 -17.39
N PHE A 407 0.33 3.33 -16.49
CA PHE A 407 -0.43 2.12 -16.86
C PHE A 407 -1.66 2.44 -17.71
N LEU A 408 -2.51 3.38 -17.28
CA LEU A 408 -3.69 3.79 -18.05
C LEU A 408 -3.29 4.43 -19.39
N GLY A 409 -2.23 5.25 -19.38
CA GLY A 409 -1.68 5.87 -20.58
C GLY A 409 -1.20 4.87 -21.63
N ILE A 410 -0.45 3.86 -21.22
CA ILE A 410 0.03 2.78 -22.10
C ILE A 410 -1.14 1.90 -22.54
N LEU A 411 -2.05 1.54 -21.62
CA LEU A 411 -3.26 0.76 -21.92
C LEU A 411 -4.09 1.42 -23.03
N GLN A 412 -4.34 2.73 -22.93
CA GLN A 412 -5.06 3.51 -23.93
C GLN A 412 -4.40 3.48 -25.31
N SER A 413 -3.07 3.42 -25.38
CA SER A 413 -2.31 3.29 -26.63
C SER A 413 -2.19 1.86 -27.16
N SER A 414 -2.68 0.85 -26.42
CA SER A 414 -2.41 -0.56 -26.69
C SER A 414 -3.40 -1.21 -27.66
N LYS A 415 -2.94 -2.29 -28.32
CA LYS A 415 -3.79 -3.13 -29.19
C LYS A 415 -4.97 -3.79 -28.47
N LEU A 416 -4.93 -3.90 -27.14
CA LEU A 416 -6.04 -4.43 -26.35
C LEU A 416 -7.27 -3.52 -26.41
N MET A 417 -7.06 -2.19 -26.48
CA MET A 417 -8.15 -1.22 -26.64
C MET A 417 -8.69 -1.21 -28.08
N GLN A 418 -7.84 -1.40 -29.08
CA GLN A 418 -8.25 -1.52 -30.48
C GLN A 418 -9.16 -2.73 -30.70
N LYS A 419 -8.71 -3.93 -30.30
CA LYS A 419 -9.49 -5.17 -30.39
C LYS A 419 -10.83 -5.11 -29.65
N ARG A 420 -10.87 -4.41 -28.51
CA ARG A 420 -12.11 -4.28 -27.74
C ARG A 420 -13.15 -3.45 -28.48
N LYS A 421 -12.75 -2.32 -29.07
CA LYS A 421 -13.65 -1.52 -29.91
C LYS A 421 -14.13 -2.28 -31.16
N GLU A 422 -13.31 -3.15 -31.75
CA GLU A 422 -13.72 -4.03 -32.87
C GLU A 422 -14.83 -5.02 -32.46
N VAL A 423 -14.77 -5.57 -31.24
CA VAL A 423 -15.80 -6.47 -30.69
C VAL A 423 -17.08 -5.69 -30.31
N GLU A 424 -16.96 -4.50 -29.74
CA GLU A 424 -18.10 -3.66 -29.35
C GLU A 424 -18.84 -3.03 -30.55
N VAL A 425 -18.17 -2.87 -31.71
CA VAL A 425 -18.76 -2.31 -32.95
C VAL A 425 -19.32 -3.39 -33.89
N SER A 426 -18.98 -4.67 -33.69
CA SER A 426 -19.54 -5.76 -34.49
C SER A 426 -21.01 -6.01 -34.11
N PRO A 427 -21.97 -6.01 -35.06
CA PRO A 427 -23.38 -6.19 -34.74
C PRO A 427 -23.61 -7.59 -34.16
N GLN A 428 -24.27 -7.66 -33.00
CA GLN A 428 -24.56 -8.93 -32.34
C GLN A 428 -25.48 -9.79 -33.22
N ILE A 429 -24.93 -10.89 -33.74
CA ILE A 429 -25.74 -12.01 -34.21
C ILE A 429 -26.44 -12.57 -32.98
N SER A 430 -27.77 -12.59 -33.01
CA SER A 430 -28.60 -13.08 -31.91
C SER A 430 -28.14 -14.47 -31.44
N PRO A 431 -27.93 -14.69 -30.13
CA PRO A 431 -27.73 -16.04 -29.60
C PRO A 431 -28.91 -16.93 -30.00
N LEU A 432 -28.62 -17.99 -30.74
CA LEU A 432 -29.60 -19.03 -31.02
C LEU A 432 -29.99 -19.71 -29.70
N GLU A 433 -31.28 -19.98 -29.48
CA GLU A 433 -31.76 -20.58 -28.23
C GLU A 433 -31.18 -21.99 -28.00
N SER A 434 -30.07 -22.09 -27.27
CA SER A 434 -29.57 -23.35 -26.75
C SER A 434 -30.23 -23.66 -25.41
N SER A 435 -31.32 -24.41 -25.47
CA SER A 435 -31.88 -25.12 -24.31
C SER A 435 -30.84 -26.06 -23.69
N ILE A 436 -31.05 -26.46 -22.42
CA ILE A 436 -30.16 -27.26 -21.55
C ILE A 436 -29.00 -26.39 -20.98
N ASP A 437 -28.74 -26.31 -19.67
CA ASP A 437 -29.21 -27.13 -18.54
C ASP A 437 -29.62 -26.31 -17.30
N GLN A 438 -30.43 -26.88 -16.40
CA GLN A 438 -30.87 -26.27 -15.13
C GLN A 438 -30.18 -26.93 -13.93
N GLY A 439 -29.13 -26.28 -13.39
CA GLY A 439 -28.51 -26.69 -12.12
C GLY A 439 -29.50 -26.56 -10.95
N PRO A 440 -29.57 -27.54 -10.03
CA PRO A 440 -30.68 -27.66 -9.09
C PRO A 440 -30.60 -26.64 -7.93
N PHE A 441 -31.53 -25.67 -7.93
CA PHE A 441 -31.82 -24.87 -6.74
C PHE A 441 -32.64 -25.69 -5.72
N LEU A 442 -32.28 -25.59 -4.43
CA LEU A 442 -33.08 -26.19 -3.35
C LEU A 442 -34.40 -25.42 -3.17
N ASN A 443 -35.52 -26.04 -3.56
CA ASN A 443 -36.82 -25.69 -3.00
C ASN A 443 -36.98 -26.38 -1.64
N VAL A 444 -37.04 -25.59 -0.57
CA VAL A 444 -37.37 -26.07 0.78
C VAL A 444 -38.89 -26.14 0.90
N VAL A 445 -39.42 -27.36 1.03
CA VAL A 445 -40.82 -27.64 1.39
C VAL A 445 -40.80 -28.65 2.54
N GLU A 446 -41.82 -28.63 3.40
CA GLU A 446 -41.85 -29.37 4.66
C GLU A 446 -41.88 -30.90 4.50
N HIS A 447 -41.50 -31.60 5.59
CA HIS A 447 -41.44 -33.06 5.76
C HIS A 447 -40.34 -33.77 4.95
N GLY A 448 -39.17 -33.89 5.58
CA GLY A 448 -37.98 -34.46 4.94
C GLY A 448 -37.86 -35.99 5.02
N LEU A 449 -37.36 -36.58 3.94
CA LEU A 449 -36.55 -37.79 3.94
C LEU A 449 -35.51 -37.65 2.81
N ILE A 450 -34.27 -38.11 3.01
CA ILE A 450 -33.21 -38.03 1.99
C ILE A 450 -32.59 -39.41 1.82
N THR A 451 -32.54 -39.89 0.59
CA THR A 451 -31.85 -41.13 0.19
C THR A 451 -30.94 -40.81 -0.99
N ALA A 452 -29.66 -41.15 -0.88
CA ALA A 452 -28.70 -41.00 -1.98
C ALA A 452 -28.79 -42.19 -2.94
N VAL A 453 -28.65 -41.92 -4.24
CA VAL A 453 -28.45 -42.94 -5.29
C VAL A 453 -27.19 -42.57 -6.05
N ALA A 454 -26.27 -43.52 -6.19
CA ALA A 454 -25.08 -43.36 -7.00
C ALA A 454 -25.35 -43.77 -8.45
N THR A 455 -24.81 -43.04 -9.42
CA THR A 455 -24.94 -43.36 -10.84
C THR A 455 -23.73 -44.17 -11.30
N GLU A 456 -23.96 -45.41 -11.75
CA GLU A 456 -22.90 -46.23 -12.35
C GLU A 456 -22.56 -45.74 -13.76
N LEU A 457 -21.26 -45.69 -14.09
CA LEU A 457 -20.78 -45.44 -15.45
C LEU A 457 -20.73 -46.77 -16.23
N LYS A 458 -21.32 -46.79 -17.42
CA LYS A 458 -21.02 -47.80 -18.44
C LYS A 458 -20.16 -47.19 -19.54
N THR A 459 -19.02 -47.83 -19.78
CA THR A 459 -18.19 -47.65 -20.96
C THR A 459 -18.61 -48.66 -22.02
N ASP A 460 -18.86 -48.19 -23.24
CA ASP A 460 -18.78 -48.99 -24.46
C ASP A 460 -17.81 -48.27 -25.42
N ALA A 461 -17.05 -49.04 -26.20
CA ALA A 461 -16.03 -48.53 -27.11
C ALA A 461 -15.94 -49.42 -28.35
N GLU A 462 -15.74 -48.84 -29.53
CA GLU A 462 -15.43 -49.58 -30.74
C GLU A 462 -14.56 -48.75 -31.69
N GLU A 463 -13.62 -49.40 -32.36
CA GLU A 463 -12.62 -48.80 -33.26
C GLU A 463 -13.03 -49.00 -34.72
N VAL A 464 -12.70 -48.04 -35.61
CA VAL A 464 -12.49 -48.32 -37.05
C VAL A 464 -11.25 -47.57 -37.54
N GLN A 465 -10.53 -48.20 -38.47
CA GLN A 465 -9.16 -47.88 -38.87
C GLN A 465 -9.07 -46.88 -40.05
N ASN A 466 -7.85 -46.56 -40.47
CA ASN A 466 -7.48 -45.54 -41.44
C ASN A 466 -6.44 -46.09 -42.43
N GLU A 467 -6.64 -45.96 -43.75
CA GLU A 467 -5.64 -46.36 -44.76
C GLU A 467 -5.81 -45.70 -46.15
N ASN A 468 -4.68 -45.32 -46.76
CA ASN A 468 -4.36 -45.30 -48.21
C ASN A 468 -5.18 -44.41 -49.22
N ALA A 469 -4.63 -43.88 -50.32
CA ALA A 469 -3.22 -43.66 -50.73
C ALA A 469 -3.09 -42.69 -51.95
N VAL A 470 -1.94 -41.99 -52.03
CA VAL A 470 -1.11 -41.60 -53.21
C VAL A 470 -1.77 -41.16 -54.55
N ARG A 471 -1.42 -39.95 -55.02
CA ARG A 471 -0.93 -39.74 -56.41
C ARG A 471 -0.04 -38.48 -56.57
N SER A 472 0.82 -38.50 -57.61
CA SER A 472 1.81 -37.46 -57.96
C SER A 472 1.34 -36.53 -59.09
N ASN A 473 1.99 -35.36 -59.25
CA ASN A 473 2.79 -35.03 -60.44
C ASN A 473 3.47 -33.64 -60.37
N GLN A 474 4.59 -33.51 -61.08
CA GLN A 474 5.31 -32.30 -61.52
C GLN A 474 5.27 -32.30 -63.08
N PRO A 475 5.89 -31.38 -63.88
CA PRO A 475 7.00 -30.45 -63.56
C PRO A 475 6.89 -29.03 -64.20
N GLU A 476 8.02 -28.29 -64.18
CA GLU A 476 8.44 -27.22 -65.12
C GLU A 476 7.69 -25.88 -65.17
N ALA A 477 8.23 -24.79 -65.77
CA ALA A 477 9.58 -24.17 -65.68
C ALA A 477 9.63 -22.87 -66.53
N SER A 478 10.18 -21.77 -66.02
CA SER A 478 10.76 -20.65 -66.82
C SER A 478 11.33 -19.56 -65.91
N ALA A 479 12.28 -18.76 -66.42
CA ALA A 479 12.98 -17.71 -65.67
C ALA A 479 13.37 -16.50 -66.54
N THR A 480 13.47 -15.32 -65.93
CA THR A 480 14.23 -14.13 -66.39
C THR A 480 14.62 -13.32 -65.14
N THR A 481 15.89 -13.17 -64.71
CA THR A 481 16.87 -12.07 -65.03
C THR A 481 16.28 -10.63 -64.93
N THR A 482 16.90 -9.56 -64.41
CA THR A 482 18.28 -9.11 -64.02
C THR A 482 18.15 -8.03 -62.90
N LEU A 483 19.14 -7.40 -62.21
CA LEU A 483 20.63 -7.32 -62.19
C LEU A 483 21.10 -6.71 -60.83
N GLY A 484 22.43 -6.59 -60.57
CA GLY A 484 23.05 -5.75 -59.52
C GLY A 484 23.25 -6.45 -58.16
N ILE A 485 24.41 -7.04 -57.79
CA ILE A 485 25.82 -6.61 -57.71
C ILE A 485 26.18 -5.91 -56.37
N GLU A 486 27.20 -6.49 -55.73
CA GLU A 486 27.90 -6.23 -54.44
C GLU A 486 28.75 -4.91 -54.43
N PRO A 487 29.53 -4.53 -53.37
CA PRO A 487 29.98 -5.30 -52.18
C PRO A 487 30.02 -4.56 -50.82
N ALA A 488 30.59 -5.22 -49.81
CA ALA A 488 31.08 -4.63 -48.55
C ALA A 488 32.62 -4.40 -48.60
N ILE A 489 33.20 -3.57 -47.69
CA ILE A 489 34.57 -3.71 -47.11
C ILE A 489 34.94 -2.57 -46.10
N ILE A 490 35.25 -2.98 -44.87
CA ILE A 490 36.37 -2.63 -43.93
C ILE A 490 37.07 -1.22 -43.96
N ALA A 491 36.95 -0.52 -42.81
CA ALA A 491 37.94 0.26 -42.01
C ALA A 491 38.54 1.66 -42.40
N GLU A 492 39.26 2.21 -41.40
CA GLU A 492 40.10 3.44 -41.29
C GLU A 492 39.35 4.80 -41.30
N VAL A 493 39.44 5.66 -40.26
CA VAL A 493 40.55 6.38 -39.57
C VAL A 493 40.99 7.65 -40.30
N VAL A 494 40.88 8.82 -39.63
CA VAL A 494 41.80 10.00 -39.66
C VAL A 494 41.24 11.14 -38.78
N GLN A 495 42.13 12.01 -38.25
CA GLN A 495 41.83 13.21 -37.45
C GLN A 495 41.80 14.51 -38.29
N ASN A 496 41.30 15.61 -37.69
CA ASN A 496 41.73 17.03 -37.78
C ASN A 496 40.54 17.92 -37.31
N GLU A 497 40.58 18.87 -36.38
CA GLU A 497 41.61 19.79 -35.83
C GLU A 497 41.79 21.10 -36.61
N TYR A 498 42.14 22.20 -35.89
CA TYR A 498 42.34 23.61 -36.33
C TYR A 498 41.08 24.52 -36.56
N ASP A 499 40.99 25.78 -36.09
CA ASP A 499 41.78 26.44 -35.01
C ASP A 499 41.20 27.75 -34.38
N VAL A 500 41.70 28.06 -33.17
CA VAL A 500 42.05 29.36 -32.51
C VAL A 500 41.26 30.69 -32.71
N SER A 501 40.97 31.38 -31.58
CA SER A 501 41.45 32.78 -31.32
C SER A 501 41.25 33.32 -29.87
N SER A 502 42.35 33.69 -29.19
CA SER A 502 42.52 34.78 -28.15
C SER A 502 41.69 34.78 -26.83
N ASN A 503 42.20 35.12 -25.62
CA ASN A 503 43.51 35.58 -25.10
C ASN A 503 43.69 35.11 -23.62
N GLN A 504 44.88 34.73 -23.14
CA GLN A 504 45.90 35.49 -22.33
C GLN A 504 45.39 36.04 -20.96
N ASP A 505 46.14 36.08 -19.83
CA ASP A 505 47.59 35.90 -19.50
C ASP A 505 47.79 34.74 -18.47
N GLU A 506 48.90 33.99 -18.30
CA GLU A 506 50.32 34.29 -17.89
C GLU A 506 50.49 34.80 -16.42
N TYR A 507 51.50 34.44 -15.60
CA TYR A 507 52.85 33.87 -15.85
C TYR A 507 53.49 33.08 -14.64
N THR A 508 54.29 32.03 -14.93
CA THR A 508 55.44 31.42 -14.17
C THR A 508 55.36 30.82 -12.73
N SER A 509 55.88 29.58 -12.61
CA SER A 509 56.71 29.08 -11.48
C SER A 509 58.22 29.29 -11.80
N PRO A 510 59.19 28.85 -10.95
CA PRO A 510 59.79 27.52 -11.18
C PRO A 510 60.27 26.75 -9.92
N ASP A 511 60.69 25.50 -10.14
CA ASP A 511 61.13 24.50 -9.15
C ASP A 511 62.63 24.58 -8.76
N ILE A 512 63.07 23.72 -7.82
CA ILE A 512 64.39 23.06 -7.76
C ILE A 512 64.38 21.88 -6.75
N GLU A 513 65.19 20.85 -6.99
CA GLU A 513 65.22 19.56 -6.27
C GLU A 513 66.35 19.40 -5.22
N MET A 514 66.21 18.39 -4.35
CA MET A 514 67.28 17.62 -3.65
C MET A 514 68.19 18.38 -2.64
N ASP A 515 68.85 17.75 -1.66
CA ASP A 515 69.51 16.43 -1.64
C ASP A 515 69.55 15.76 -0.23
N VAL A 516 70.28 14.63 -0.11
CA VAL A 516 70.27 13.64 0.98
C VAL A 516 71.57 13.60 1.78
N HIS A 517 71.52 13.48 3.12
CA HIS A 517 72.50 12.62 3.82
C HIS A 517 72.09 12.04 5.20
N MET A 518 72.97 11.17 5.71
CA MET A 518 72.76 10.17 6.76
C MET A 518 73.69 10.39 7.98
N THR A 519 73.61 9.49 8.97
CA THR A 519 74.52 9.28 10.13
C THR A 519 74.45 10.35 11.24
N GLU A 520 74.75 10.07 12.52
CA GLU A 520 75.22 8.82 13.16
C GLU A 520 74.69 8.64 14.60
N LYS A 521 75.06 7.54 15.28
CA LYS A 521 74.59 7.17 16.62
C LYS A 521 75.71 6.59 17.49
N PRO A 522 75.96 7.11 18.71
CA PRO A 522 76.66 6.39 19.75
C PRO A 522 75.79 6.03 20.97
N LYS A 523 76.41 5.34 21.94
CA LYS A 523 75.79 4.50 22.99
C LYS A 523 75.48 5.25 24.29
N SER A 524 74.70 4.60 25.17
CA SER A 524 74.40 4.98 26.56
C SER A 524 75.59 4.66 27.52
N PRO A 525 75.52 5.03 28.82
CA PRO A 525 74.71 4.27 29.80
C PRO A 525 73.90 5.10 30.83
N ASP A 526 72.80 4.50 31.26
CA ASP A 526 72.13 4.48 32.58
C ASP A 526 72.25 5.65 33.58
N ALA A 527 71.09 6.28 33.87
CA ALA A 527 70.77 6.90 35.16
C ALA A 527 69.26 6.77 35.45
N ILE A 528 68.87 6.79 36.74
CA ILE A 528 67.51 6.45 37.22
C ILE A 528 66.75 7.72 37.62
N ILE A 529 65.44 7.82 37.30
CA ILE A 529 64.32 8.35 38.11
C ILE A 529 62.99 8.37 37.29
N GLU A 530 61.86 8.37 37.97
CA GLU A 530 60.50 8.12 37.44
C GLU A 530 59.91 9.25 36.56
N PRO A 531 59.07 8.92 35.56
CA PRO A 531 58.19 9.88 34.89
C PRO A 531 56.81 9.95 35.57
N LEU A 532 56.48 11.10 36.18
CA LEU A 532 55.13 11.36 36.69
C LEU A 532 54.13 11.51 35.53
N LYS A 533 53.35 10.46 35.24
CA LYS A 533 52.24 10.53 34.25
C LYS A 533 50.88 10.68 34.92
N SER A 534 50.16 11.73 34.53
CA SER A 534 48.76 11.95 34.82
C SER A 534 47.85 11.17 33.85
N ASP A 535 47.08 10.22 34.35
CA ASP A 535 46.00 9.55 33.59
C ASP A 535 44.70 9.52 34.41
N THR A 536 43.84 10.53 34.22
CA THR A 536 42.59 10.71 34.96
C THR A 536 41.39 10.08 34.23
N SER A 537 41.27 8.74 34.21
CA SER A 537 40.17 8.08 33.46
C SER A 537 39.72 6.68 33.92
N SER A 538 39.89 6.26 35.19
CA SER A 538 39.59 4.86 35.60
C SER A 538 38.77 4.62 36.90
N HIS A 539 38.35 5.65 37.64
CA HIS A 539 37.87 5.48 39.03
C HIS A 539 36.39 5.09 39.25
N SER A 540 35.54 4.98 38.22
CA SER A 540 34.12 4.60 38.40
C SER A 540 33.84 3.09 38.31
N SER A 541 34.67 2.32 37.61
CA SER A 541 34.38 0.92 37.27
C SER A 541 35.04 -0.12 38.19
N ALA A 542 36.15 0.23 38.85
CA ALA A 542 36.95 -0.71 39.64
C ALA A 542 36.15 -1.42 40.77
N PRO A 543 35.30 -0.75 41.59
CA PRO A 543 34.55 -1.43 42.65
C PRO A 543 33.54 -2.43 42.09
N VAL A 544 32.82 -2.04 41.02
CA VAL A 544 31.82 -2.87 40.33
C VAL A 544 32.48 -4.14 39.78
N LEU A 545 33.66 -4.00 39.15
CA LEU A 545 34.40 -5.13 38.58
C LEU A 545 34.89 -6.13 39.64
N ILE A 546 35.21 -5.65 40.87
CA ILE A 546 35.64 -6.50 41.99
C ILE A 546 34.46 -7.33 42.52
N TYR A 547 33.31 -6.71 42.80
CA TYR A 547 32.12 -7.43 43.27
C TYR A 547 31.57 -8.42 42.22
N LEU A 548 31.60 -8.07 40.92
CA LEU A 548 31.22 -8.99 39.84
C LEU A 548 32.15 -10.23 39.78
N LYS A 549 33.45 -10.06 39.98
CA LYS A 549 34.42 -11.18 40.07
C LYS A 549 34.20 -12.06 41.30
N GLN A 550 33.70 -11.51 42.41
CA GLN A 550 33.33 -12.29 43.60
C GLN A 550 32.04 -13.10 43.37
N LEU A 551 30.98 -12.48 42.85
CA LEU A 551 29.70 -13.15 42.55
C LEU A 551 29.86 -14.29 41.53
N SER A 552 30.67 -14.08 40.49
CA SER A 552 31.00 -15.10 39.48
C SER A 552 31.64 -16.36 40.08
N ARG A 553 32.51 -16.21 41.09
CA ARG A 553 33.18 -17.33 41.75
C ARG A 553 32.27 -18.17 42.64
N HIS A 554 31.11 -17.65 43.06
CA HIS A 554 30.27 -18.29 44.09
C HIS A 554 29.08 -19.09 43.53
N SER A 555 28.53 -18.73 42.36
CA SER A 555 27.25 -19.29 41.88
C SER A 555 27.35 -20.52 40.97
N ARG A 556 28.50 -20.77 40.32
CA ARG A 556 28.71 -21.79 39.26
C ARG A 556 27.65 -21.79 38.12
N LYS A 557 26.92 -20.69 37.91
CA LYS A 557 25.92 -20.53 36.82
C LYS A 557 26.28 -19.35 35.94
N SER A 558 25.98 -19.45 34.65
CA SER A 558 26.32 -18.43 33.66
C SER A 558 25.73 -17.06 34.04
N PHE A 559 26.58 -16.03 34.01
CA PHE A 559 26.22 -14.63 34.26
C PHE A 559 24.99 -14.19 33.46
N TRP A 560 24.96 -14.53 32.18
CA TRP A 560 23.86 -14.19 31.26
C TRP A 560 22.53 -14.84 31.64
N LEU A 561 22.53 -16.05 32.21
CA LEU A 561 21.31 -16.71 32.67
C LEU A 561 20.71 -16.00 33.89
N LEU A 562 21.54 -15.56 34.83
CA LEU A 562 21.09 -14.81 36.00
C LEU A 562 20.61 -13.40 35.62
N ALA A 563 21.30 -12.72 34.70
CA ALA A 563 20.87 -11.44 34.15
C ALA A 563 19.52 -11.56 33.41
N TYR A 564 19.36 -12.57 32.56
CA TYR A 564 18.11 -12.85 31.85
C TYR A 564 16.94 -13.12 32.81
N ILE A 565 17.13 -13.99 33.81
CA ILE A 565 16.09 -14.29 34.82
C ILE A 565 15.70 -13.01 35.60
N ALA A 566 16.66 -12.17 35.99
CA ALA A 566 16.35 -10.92 36.69
C ALA A 566 15.59 -9.91 35.82
N LEU A 567 15.90 -9.83 34.53
CA LEU A 567 15.25 -8.92 33.57
C LEU A 567 13.81 -9.39 33.26
N VAL A 568 13.61 -10.69 33.06
CA VAL A 568 12.28 -11.29 32.82
C VAL A 568 11.38 -11.23 34.05
N THR A 569 11.90 -11.51 35.25
CA THR A 569 11.08 -11.54 36.49
C THR A 569 10.77 -10.16 37.07
N SER A 570 11.52 -9.11 36.73
CA SER A 570 11.24 -7.74 37.18
C SER A 570 10.19 -7.01 36.34
N PHE A 571 9.97 -7.41 35.08
CA PHE A 571 9.05 -6.73 34.15
C PHE A 571 7.59 -6.61 34.67
N PRO A 572 6.97 -7.66 35.26
CA PRO A 572 5.60 -7.58 35.80
C PRO A 572 5.48 -6.64 37.01
N LEU A 573 6.53 -6.54 37.82
CA LEU A 573 6.58 -5.69 39.01
C LEU A 573 6.69 -4.21 38.63
N VAL A 574 7.49 -3.89 37.59
CA VAL A 574 7.61 -2.53 37.05
C VAL A 574 6.27 -2.04 36.48
N GLY A 575 5.57 -2.87 35.68
CA GLY A 575 4.23 -2.54 35.18
C GLY A 575 3.22 -2.28 36.31
N SER A 576 3.26 -3.10 37.37
CA SER A 576 2.40 -2.94 38.54
C SER A 576 2.69 -1.64 39.31
N ALA A 577 3.96 -1.27 39.45
CA ALA A 577 4.37 -0.01 40.09
C ALA A 577 3.96 1.23 39.29
N LEU A 578 4.11 1.22 37.95
CA LEU A 578 3.63 2.30 37.09
C LEU A 578 2.11 2.49 37.20
N HIS A 579 1.34 1.39 37.19
CA HIS A 579 -0.12 1.45 37.34
C HIS A 579 -0.52 2.12 38.68
N PHE A 580 0.16 1.78 39.78
CA PHE A 580 -0.11 2.41 41.08
C PHE A 580 0.22 3.92 41.10
N LEU A 581 1.35 4.32 40.50
CA LEU A 581 1.76 5.72 40.37
C LEU A 581 0.78 6.56 39.52
N PHE A 582 0.34 6.04 38.38
CA PHE A 582 -0.66 6.71 37.54
C PHE A 582 -2.02 6.84 38.24
N ARG A 583 -2.47 5.80 38.94
CA ARG A 583 -3.73 5.83 39.70
C ARG A 583 -3.71 6.88 40.82
N ARG A 584 -2.54 7.13 41.43
CA ARG A 584 -2.32 8.19 42.42
C ARG A 584 -2.27 9.59 41.79
N LYS A 585 -1.70 9.73 40.59
CA LYS A 585 -1.65 11.02 39.85
C LYS A 585 -3.05 11.46 39.38
N LEU A 586 -3.85 10.55 38.83
CA LEU A 586 -5.24 10.82 38.39
C LEU A 586 -6.13 11.30 39.54
N ARG A 587 -6.01 10.69 40.73
CA ARG A 587 -6.83 11.06 41.91
C ARG A 587 -6.58 12.49 42.42
N ASN A 588 -5.45 13.10 42.06
CA ASN A 588 -5.14 14.50 42.39
C ASN A 588 -5.66 15.52 41.35
N VAL A 589 -6.11 15.07 40.17
CA VAL A 589 -6.68 15.95 39.12
C VAL A 589 -8.17 16.21 39.36
N GLN A 590 -8.92 15.26 39.95
CA GLN A 590 -10.34 15.44 40.30
C GLN A 590 -10.58 16.27 41.60
N LYS A 591 -9.63 17.16 41.96
CA LYS A 591 -9.72 18.06 43.14
C LYS A 591 -9.12 19.44 42.88
N ARG A 592 -9.20 19.92 41.64
CA ARG A 592 -9.00 21.31 41.22
C ARG A 592 -10.04 21.67 40.18
#